data_AF-A0A2P2L199-F1
#
_entry.id   AF-A0A2P2L199-F1
#
_cell.length_a   1.000
_cell.length_b   1.000
_cell.length_c   1.000
_cell.angle_alpha   90.00
_cell.angle_beta   90.00
_cell.angle_gamma   90.00
#
_symmetry.space_group_name_H-M   'P 1'
#
loop_
_entity.id
_entity.type
_entity.pdbx_description
1 polymer ?
#
loop_
_entity_poly.entity_id
_entity_poly.type
_entity_poly.pdbx_seq_one_letter_code
_entity_poly.pdbx_strand_id
1 'polypeptide(L)' 'MYAGPVGWFGGGESEFAVGIRSALLNKGLGALVYAGTGIVEGSNPSLEWDELELKTSQFTKLLKLEVPSRQKVENLGRGN' A
#
# COMPACT_ATOMS: atom_id res chain seq x y z
N MET A 1 9.65 -5.08 -7.49
CA MET A 1 8.26 -5.37 -7.90
C MET A 1 7.37 -4.14 -7.70
N TYR A 2 7.34 -3.53 -6.50
CA TYR A 2 6.62 -2.27 -6.30
C TYR A 2 7.18 -1.12 -7.15
N ALA A 3 6.29 -0.33 -7.77
CA ALA A 3 6.58 0.82 -8.63
C ALA A 3 7.46 0.54 -9.87
N GLY A 4 7.76 -0.73 -10.17
CA GLY A 4 8.45 -1.15 -11.40
C GLY A 4 7.46 -1.54 -12.51
N PRO A 5 7.93 -1.73 -13.76
CA PRO A 5 7.09 -2.22 -14.85
C PRO A 5 6.70 -3.69 -14.64
N VAL A 6 5.47 -4.02 -14.97
CA VAL A 6 4.91 -5.39 -14.95
C VAL A 6 4.15 -5.61 -16.25
N GLY A 7 4.49 -6.64 -17.00
CA GLY A 7 3.92 -6.84 -18.33
C GLY A 7 4.63 -7.91 -19.14
N TRP A 8 4.42 -7.87 -20.45
CA TRP A 8 4.97 -8.84 -21.40
C TRP A 8 5.49 -8.15 -22.66
N PHE A 9 6.36 -8.85 -23.38
CA PHE A 9 6.84 -8.45 -24.69
C PHE A 9 7.09 -9.70 -25.56
N GLY A 10 6.86 -9.60 -26.86
CA GLY A 10 7.06 -10.69 -27.81
C GLY A 10 6.32 -10.48 -29.12
N GLY A 11 6.76 -11.14 -30.19
CA GLY A 11 6.05 -11.12 -31.48
C GLY A 11 5.93 -9.75 -32.16
N GLY A 12 6.72 -8.76 -31.74
CA GLY A 12 6.66 -7.39 -32.24
C GLY A 12 5.82 -6.42 -31.39
N GLU A 13 5.23 -6.91 -30.30
CA GLU A 13 4.37 -6.11 -29.42
C GLU A 13 4.82 -6.21 -27.96
N SER A 14 4.31 -5.30 -27.14
CA SER A 14 4.53 -5.30 -25.71
C SER A 14 3.47 -4.48 -24.97
N GLU A 15 3.10 -4.91 -23.77
CA GLU A 15 2.24 -4.16 -22.87
C GLU A 15 2.80 -4.21 -21.45
N PHE A 16 2.81 -3.05 -20.78
CA PHE A 16 3.29 -2.93 -19.42
C PHE A 16 2.40 -1.98 -18.61
N ALA A 17 2.26 -2.29 -17.32
CA ALA A 17 1.67 -1.45 -16.30
C ALA A 17 2.68 -1.16 -15.20
N VAL A 18 2.44 -0.14 -14.39
CA VAL A 18 3.23 0.12 -13.18
C VAL A 18 2.72 -0.80 -12.07
N GLY A 19 3.63 -1.52 -11.41
CA GLY A 19 3.36 -2.42 -10.28
C GLY A 19 2.99 -1.70 -8.98
N ILE A 20 2.03 -0.78 -9.03
CA ILE A 20 1.38 -0.15 -7.86
C ILE A 20 0.10 -0.89 -7.50
N ARG A 21 -0.47 -0.58 -6.32
CA ARG A 21 -1.63 -1.29 -5.77
C ARG A 21 -1.40 -2.81 -5.85
N SER A 22 -0.23 -3.23 -5.38
CA SER A 22 0.28 -4.59 -5.50
C SER A 22 0.67 -5.13 -4.13
N ALA A 23 0.70 -6.45 -4.03
CA ALA A 23 1.19 -7.15 -2.84
C ALA A 23 2.11 -8.30 -3.25
N LEU A 24 3.18 -8.53 -2.48
CA LEU A 24 4.05 -9.68 -2.62
C LEU A 24 3.57 -10.77 -1.66
N LEU A 25 3.19 -11.92 -2.22
CA LEU A 25 2.78 -13.10 -1.45
C LEU A 25 3.97 -14.03 -1.26
N ASN A 26 4.24 -14.43 -0.03
CA ASN A 26 5.25 -15.44 0.27
C ASN A 26 4.69 -16.50 1.23
N LYS A 27 4.94 -17.77 0.92
CA LYS A 27 4.53 -18.90 1.78
C LYS A 27 5.22 -18.76 3.13
N GLY A 28 4.44 -18.80 4.21
CA GLY A 28 4.93 -18.69 5.59
C GLY A 28 5.08 -17.26 6.13
N LEU A 29 5.10 -16.23 5.26
CA LEU A 29 5.20 -14.82 5.67
C LEU A 29 3.89 -14.03 5.46
N GLY A 30 3.00 -14.53 4.60
CA GLY A 30 1.74 -13.86 4.26
C GLY A 30 1.89 -12.89 3.09
N ALA A 31 1.16 -11.77 3.14
CA ALA A 31 1.13 -10.74 2.09
C ALA A 31 1.84 -9.47 2.57
N LEU A 32 2.81 -8.98 1.79
CA LEU A 32 3.38 -7.65 1.94
C LEU A 32 2.66 -6.70 0.99
N VAL A 33 1.83 -5.81 1.53
CA VAL A 33 1.07 -4.82 0.75
C VAL A 33 1.90 -3.56 0.59
N TYR A 34 2.01 -3.03 -0.63
CA TYR A 34 2.75 -1.80 -0.91
C TYR A 34 1.80 -0.64 -1.26
N ALA A 35 2.06 0.51 -0.67
CA ALA A 35 1.50 1.79 -1.06
C ALA A 35 2.54 2.90 -0.86
N GLY A 36 2.35 4.01 -1.56
CA GLY A 36 3.21 5.18 -1.50
C GLY A 36 2.38 6.43 -1.63
N THR A 37 2.95 7.56 -1.22
CA THR A 37 2.40 8.89 -1.45
C THR A 37 3.49 9.83 -1.97
N GLY A 38 3.10 10.86 -2.71
CA GLY A 38 4.02 11.82 -3.29
C GLY A 38 4.25 12.96 -2.32
N ILE A 39 5.47 13.07 -1.78
CA ILE A 39 5.81 14.16 -0.86
C ILE A 39 6.34 15.35 -1.65
N VAL A 40 5.76 16.52 -1.40
CA VAL A 40 6.17 17.81 -1.98
C VAL A 40 6.31 18.86 -0.89
N GLU A 41 6.85 20.02 -1.23
CA GLU A 41 6.89 21.16 -0.31
C GLU A 41 5.45 21.54 0.11
N GLY A 42 5.22 21.70 1.41
CA GLY A 42 3.89 21.96 1.98
C GLY A 42 3.04 20.71 2.24
N SER A 43 3.52 19.49 1.92
CA SER A 43 2.83 18.25 2.32
C SER A 43 2.61 18.17 3.83
N ASN A 44 1.43 17.69 4.24
CA ASN A 44 1.08 17.49 5.64
C ASN A 44 1.24 16.01 6.03
N PRO A 45 2.17 15.64 6.93
CA PRO A 45 2.45 14.23 7.26
C PRO A 45 1.21 13.41 7.65
N SER A 46 0.23 14.03 8.32
CA SER A 46 -0.97 13.32 8.74
C SER A 46 -1.88 12.97 7.56
N LEU A 47 -2.05 13.90 6.60
CA LEU A 47 -2.85 13.67 5.39
C LEU A 47 -2.19 12.66 4.45
N GLU A 48 -0.86 12.70 4.34
CA GLU A 48 -0.08 11.76 3.54
C GLU A 48 -0.21 10.31 4.07
N TRP A 49 -0.31 10.16 5.39
CA TRP A 49 -0.58 8.88 6.03
C TRP A 49 -2.01 8.38 5.73
N ASP A 50 -3.00 9.27 5.79
CA ASP A 50 -4.39 8.92 5.47
C ASP A 50 -4.53 8.49 3.99
N GLU A 51 -3.76 9.10 3.09
CA GLU A 51 -3.68 8.69 1.68
C GLU A 51 -3.09 7.27 1.53
N LEU A 52 -2.05 6.93 2.30
CA LEU A 52 -1.49 5.58 2.35
C LEU A 52 -2.53 4.55 2.83
N GLU A 53 -3.26 4.85 3.91
CA GLU A 53 -4.33 3.97 4.43
C GLU A 53 -5.45 3.79 3.39
N LEU A 54 -5.84 4.86 2.70
CA LEU A 54 -6.84 4.79 1.63
C LEU A 54 -6.38 3.89 0.48
N LYS A 55 -5.11 4.03 0.03
CA LYS A 55 -4.54 3.22 -1.05
C LYS A 55 -4.40 1.74 -0.69
N THR A 56 -4.14 1.43 0.57
CA THR A 56 -4.04 0.04 1.07
C THR A 56 -5.38 -0.58 1.41
N SER A 57 -6.43 0.24 1.61
CA SER A 57 -7.78 -0.23 2.01
C SER A 57 -8.39 -1.28 1.09
N GLN A 58 -8.05 -1.28 -0.21
CA GLN A 58 -8.53 -2.29 -1.15
C GLN A 58 -8.04 -3.69 -0.77
N PHE A 59 -6.76 -3.81 -0.38
CA PHE A 59 -6.19 -5.09 0.05
C PHE A 59 -6.73 -5.54 1.40
N THR A 60 -6.86 -4.61 2.35
CA THR A 60 -7.29 -4.97 3.71
C THR A 60 -8.73 -5.46 3.70
N LYS A 61 -9.61 -4.84 2.91
CA LYS A 61 -10.98 -5.32 2.66
C LYS A 61 -10.98 -6.71 2.01
N LEU A 62 -10.18 -6.91 0.96
CA LEU A 62 -10.11 -8.20 0.25
C LEU A 62 -9.59 -9.34 1.14
N LEU A 63 -8.57 -9.05 1.95
CA LEU A 63 -7.94 -10.01 2.86
C LEU A 63 -8.69 -10.14 4.19
N LYS A 64 -9.80 -9.42 4.38
CA LYS A 64 -10.59 -9.35 5.63
C LYS A 64 -9.72 -9.00 6.85
N LEU A 65 -8.73 -8.15 6.64
CA LEU A 65 -7.85 -7.67 7.70
C LEU A 65 -8.51 -6.45 8.36
N GLU A 66 -8.69 -6.51 9.68
CA GLU A 66 -8.99 -5.33 10.47
C GLU A 66 -7.70 -4.52 10.64
N VAL A 67 -7.62 -3.36 9.97
CA VAL A 67 -6.55 -2.39 10.26
C VAL A 67 -6.99 -1.59 11.49
N PRO A 68 -6.18 -1.53 12.56
CA PRO A 68 -6.52 -0.71 13.73
C PRO A 68 -6.68 0.75 13.32
N SER A 69 -7.77 1.40 13.73
CA SER A 69 -7.96 2.83 13.46
C SER A 69 -6.94 3.66 14.23
N ARG A 70 -6.51 4.78 13.64
CA ARG A 70 -5.53 5.73 14.21
C ARG A 70 -5.86 6.17 15.64
N GLN A 71 -7.13 6.46 15.91
CA GLN A 71 -7.64 6.77 17.25
C GLN A 71 -7.37 5.65 18.27
N LYS A 72 -7.47 4.39 17.85
CA LYS A 72 -7.26 3.23 18.71
C LYS A 72 -5.78 3.04 19.08
N VAL A 73 -4.86 3.37 18.17
CA VAL A 73 -3.41 3.29 18.39
C VAL A 73 -2.92 4.46 19.26
N GLU A 74 -3.38 5.68 18.99
CA GLU A 74 -3.01 6.86 19.79
C GLU A 74 -3.51 6.77 21.24
N ASN A 75 -4.68 6.18 21.47
CA ASN A 75 -5.20 5.93 22.81
C ASN A 75 -4.42 4.85 23.56
N LEU A 76 -3.79 3.90 22.85
CA LEU A 76 -2.95 2.86 23.45
C LEU A 76 -1.61 3.43 23.96
N GLY A 77 -1.10 4.49 23.32
CA GLY A 77 0.15 5.17 23.71
C GLY A 77 0.00 6.21 24.83
N ARG A 78 -1.23 6.60 25.19
CA ARG A 78 -1.53 7.57 26.27
C ARG A 78 -1.87 6.91 27.61
N GLY A 79 -1.81 5.58 27.69
CA GLY A 79 -2.18 4.78 28.86
C GLY A 79 -1.02 4.32 29.75
N ASN A 80 0.12 5.04 29.76
CA ASN A 80 1.25 4.80 30.67
C ASN A 80 1.59 6.06 31.46
#